data_AF-A0A388PNK4-F1
#
_entry.id   AF-A0A388PNK4-F1
#
_cell.length_a   1.000
_cell.length_b   1.000
_cell.length_c   1.000
_cell.angle_alpha   90.00
_cell.angle_beta   90.00
_cell.angle_gamma   90.00
#
_symmetry.space_group_name_H-M   'P 1'
#
loop_
_entity.id
_entity.type
_entity.pdbx_description
1 polymer ?
#
loop_
_entity_poly.entity_id
_entity_poly.type
_entity_poly.pdbx_seq_one_letter_code
_entity_poly.pdbx_strand_id
1 'polypeptide(L)'
;MFANLTEKLTKALRDLRGLSKLTEDNIAPALVEVRSALMSADVNFKVAKDFTERVKAACLGTAVVDSVNPGQMAVKVVSDELTKLLGEGERPIDPAAPCASCSSASRAPARPPAPPSSPSTS
;
A
#
# COMPACT_ATOMS: atom_id res chain seq x y z
N MET A 1 -8.40 -9.33 12.46
CA MET A 1 -7.28 -8.37 12.58
C MET A 1 -7.57 -7.05 11.87
N PHE A 2 -7.89 -7.02 10.57
CA PHE A 2 -8.13 -5.75 9.84
C PHE A 2 -9.41 -4.98 10.20
N ALA A 3 -10.40 -5.59 10.87
CA ALA A 3 -11.69 -4.94 11.17
C ALA A 3 -11.54 -3.63 11.96
N ASN A 4 -10.67 -3.59 12.97
CA ASN A 4 -10.44 -2.41 13.81
C ASN A 4 -9.80 -1.24 13.01
N LEU A 5 -8.91 -1.57 12.07
CA LEU A 5 -8.32 -0.58 11.16
C LEU A 5 -9.39 -0.07 10.19
N THR A 6 -10.16 -0.97 9.58
CA THR A 6 -11.22 -0.61 8.62
C THR A 6 -12.25 0.33 9.22
N GLU A 7 -12.69 0.09 10.46
CA GLU A 7 -13.65 0.97 11.14
C GLU A 7 -13.08 2.37 11.38
N LYS A 8 -11.84 2.47 11.91
CA LYS A 8 -11.17 3.75 12.18
C LYS A 8 -10.89 4.55 10.90
N LEU A 9 -10.41 3.88 9.85
CA LEU A 9 -10.18 4.51 8.54
C LEU A 9 -11.49 4.93 7.90
N THR A 10 -12.53 4.10 7.94
CA THR A 10 -13.85 4.43 7.38
C THR A 10 -14.46 5.65 8.07
N LYS A 11 -14.26 5.79 9.38
CA LYS A 11 -14.71 6.97 10.13
C LYS A 11 -13.96 8.23 9.67
N ALA A 12 -12.63 8.22 9.70
CA ALA A 12 -11.82 9.35 9.26
C ALA A 12 -12.08 9.75 7.79
N LEU A 13 -12.28 8.77 6.91
CA LEU A 13 -12.61 9.02 5.50
C LEU A 13 -14.04 9.54 5.29
N ARG A 14 -14.99 9.22 6.18
CA ARG A 14 -16.34 9.80 6.15
C ARG A 14 -16.33 11.27 6.55
N ASP A 15 -15.56 11.61 7.57
CA ASP A 15 -15.40 12.99 8.04
C ASP A 15 -14.74 13.84 6.94
N LEU A 16 -13.75 13.29 6.24
CA LEU A 16 -13.14 13.91 5.06
C LEU A 16 -14.11 14.06 3.87
N ARG A 17 -15.02 13.10 3.67
CA ARG A 17 -16.00 13.15 2.56
C ARG A 17 -17.09 14.19 2.74
N GLY A 18 -17.43 14.54 3.99
CA GLY A 18 -18.44 15.55 4.31
C GLY A 18 -17.99 16.98 4.05
N LEU A 19 -16.72 17.19 3.70
CA LEU A 19 -16.14 18.52 3.48
C LEU A 19 -16.41 19.02 2.05
N SER A 20 -17.10 20.16 1.95
CA SER A 20 -17.39 20.84 0.68
C SER A 20 -16.17 21.56 0.09
N LYS A 21 -15.11 21.77 0.88
CA LYS A 21 -13.84 22.40 0.48
C LYS A 21 -12.66 21.76 1.19
N LEU A 22 -11.62 21.44 0.43
CA LEU A 22 -10.33 20.99 0.95
C LEU A 22 -9.44 22.20 1.19
N THR A 23 -9.36 22.65 2.44
CA THR A 23 -8.40 23.64 2.92
C THR A 23 -7.41 22.96 3.86
N GLU A 24 -6.21 23.55 4.02
CA GLU A 24 -5.18 23.01 4.92
C GLU A 24 -5.69 22.80 6.35
N ASP A 25 -6.52 23.73 6.84
CA ASP A 25 -7.11 23.68 8.17
C ASP A 25 -8.06 22.49 8.38
N ASN A 26 -8.78 22.10 7.32
CA ASN A 26 -9.75 21.00 7.40
C ASN A 26 -9.07 19.62 7.27
N ILE A 27 -7.93 19.54 6.57
CA ILE A 27 -7.22 18.28 6.33
C ILE A 27 -6.34 17.90 7.52
N ALA A 28 -5.73 18.88 8.19
CA ALA A 28 -4.85 18.66 9.33
C ALA A 28 -5.46 17.77 10.45
N PRO A 29 -6.67 18.03 10.97
CA PRO A 29 -7.25 17.19 12.02
C PRO A 29 -7.51 15.76 11.54
N ALA A 30 -8.00 15.58 10.31
CA ALA A 30 -8.25 14.27 9.74
C ALA A 30 -6.95 13.44 9.56
N LEU A 31 -5.85 14.07 9.16
CA LEU A 31 -4.55 13.38 9.06
C LEU A 31 -4.01 12.92 10.41
N VAL A 32 -4.29 13.67 11.49
CA VAL A 32 -3.91 13.26 12.86
C VAL A 32 -4.69 12.02 13.28
N GLU A 33 -5.98 11.95 12.97
CA GLU A 33 -6.80 10.76 13.23
C GLU A 33 -6.33 9.55 12.42
N VAL A 34 -6.05 9.73 11.13
CA VAL A 34 -5.49 8.68 10.27
C VAL A 34 -4.16 8.17 10.83
N ARG A 35 -3.27 9.06 11.28
CA ARG A 35 -2.01 8.67 11.92
C ARG A 35 -2.23 7.84 13.19
N SER A 36 -3.16 8.25 14.04
CA SER A 36 -3.52 7.51 15.26
C SER A 36 -4.10 6.11 14.94
N ALA A 37 -4.91 6.02 13.88
CA ALA A 37 -5.46 4.76 13.40
C ALA A 37 -4.36 3.80 12.88
N LEU A 38 -3.39 4.31 12.13
CA LEU A 38 -2.25 3.53 11.66
C LEU A 38 -1.36 3.03 12.80
N MET A 39 -1.09 3.88 13.80
CA MET A 39 -0.28 3.51 14.97
C MET A 39 -0.98 2.45 15.85
N SER A 40 -2.31 2.49 15.91
CA SER A 40 -3.12 1.46 16.60
C SER A 40 -3.10 0.09 15.91
N ALA A 41 -2.64 0.02 14.67
CA ALA A 41 -2.62 -1.18 13.84
C ALA A 41 -1.22 -1.77 13.67
N ASP A 42 -0.29 -1.46 14.58
CA ASP A 42 1.11 -1.90 14.58
C ASP A 42 1.93 -1.45 13.35
N VAL A 43 1.56 -0.32 12.74
CA VAL A 43 2.36 0.31 11.69
C VAL A 43 3.49 1.13 12.32
N ASN A 44 4.72 0.99 11.80
CA ASN A 44 5.88 1.73 12.29
C ASN A 44 5.65 3.25 12.20
N PHE A 45 5.98 3.98 13.27
CA PHE A 45 5.83 5.43 13.37
C PHE A 45 6.49 6.19 12.22
N LYS A 46 7.66 5.75 11.74
CA LYS A 46 8.34 6.38 10.59
C LYS A 46 7.47 6.29 9.33
N VAL A 47 6.95 5.10 9.04
CA VAL A 47 6.09 4.84 7.88
C VAL A 47 4.80 5.64 7.98
N ALA A 48 4.18 5.70 9.16
CA ALA A 48 2.96 6.48 9.38
C ALA A 48 3.20 7.98 9.19
N LYS A 49 4.33 8.52 9.66
CA LYS A 49 4.71 9.93 9.48
C LYS A 49 4.91 10.25 8.00
N ASP A 50 5.76 9.49 7.31
CA ASP A 50 6.06 9.71 5.90
C ASP A 50 4.81 9.58 5.02
N PHE A 51 3.90 8.65 5.37
CA PHE A 51 2.60 8.51 4.72
C PHE A 51 1.75 9.78 4.87
N THR A 52 1.59 10.30 6.09
CA THR A 52 0.80 11.52 6.30
C THR A 52 1.37 12.75 5.59
N GLU A 53 2.70 12.85 5.47
CA GLU A 53 3.37 13.93 4.73
C GLU A 53 3.11 13.83 3.22
N ARG A 54 3.18 12.61 2.65
CA ARG A 54 2.85 12.37 1.24
C ARG A 54 1.39 12.66 0.92
N VAL A 55 0.45 12.20 1.76
CA VAL A 55 -0.98 12.47 1.59
C VAL A 55 -1.25 13.98 1.65
N LYS A 56 -0.63 14.70 2.59
CA LYS A 56 -0.76 16.17 2.67
C LYS A 56 -0.26 16.84 1.40
N ALA A 57 0.94 16.48 0.92
CA ALA A 57 1.51 17.03 -0.31
C ALA A 57 0.66 16.72 -1.55
N ALA A 58 0.10 15.50 -1.64
CA ALA A 58 -0.75 15.08 -2.74
C ALA A 58 -2.11 15.80 -2.74
N CYS A 59 -2.70 16.06 -1.57
CA CYS A 59 -3.94 16.83 -1.45
C CYS A 59 -3.78 18.32 -1.80
N LEU A 60 -2.58 18.88 -1.60
CA LEU A 60 -2.28 20.28 -1.93
C LEU A 60 -1.77 20.46 -3.37
N GLY A 61 -0.97 19.51 -3.85
CA GLY A 61 -0.31 19.55 -5.16
C GLY A 61 -1.16 19.00 -6.30
N THR A 62 -2.01 18.01 -6.03
CA THR A 62 -3.09 17.67 -6.95
C THR A 62 -4.13 18.74 -6.74
N ALA A 63 -4.04 19.81 -7.53
CA ALA A 63 -5.14 20.76 -7.67
C ALA A 63 -6.41 19.93 -7.74
N VAL A 64 -7.28 20.08 -6.75
CA VAL A 64 -8.59 19.44 -6.71
C VAL A 64 -9.36 20.15 -7.80
N VAL A 65 -9.07 19.77 -9.05
CA VAL A 65 -9.47 20.47 -10.27
C VAL A 65 -10.98 20.60 -10.17
N ASP A 66 -11.44 21.85 -10.19
CA ASP A 66 -12.76 22.40 -9.86
C ASP A 66 -13.98 21.58 -10.34
N SER A 67 -14.14 20.32 -9.92
CA SER A 67 -15.12 19.40 -10.45
C SER A 67 -15.66 18.46 -9.37
N VAL A 68 -16.81 18.91 -8.86
CA VAL A 68 -17.97 18.20 -8.30
C VAL A 68 -17.84 17.48 -6.95
N ASN A 69 -16.66 17.01 -6.49
CA ASN A 69 -16.59 16.45 -5.12
C ASN A 69 -15.18 16.37 -4.49
N PRO A 70 -14.70 17.42 -3.78
CA PRO A 70 -13.38 17.44 -3.15
C PRO A 70 -13.21 16.31 -2.11
N GLY A 71 -14.28 15.98 -1.37
CA GLY A 71 -14.25 14.90 -0.39
C GLY A 71 -13.95 13.52 -1.00
N GLN A 72 -14.45 13.22 -2.20
CA GLN A 72 -14.13 11.95 -2.87
C GLN A 72 -12.69 11.92 -3.41
N MET A 73 -12.16 13.07 -3.83
CA MET A 73 -10.77 13.17 -4.30
C MET A 73 -9.77 12.89 -3.18
N ALA A 74 -10.01 13.41 -1.97
CA ALA A 74 -9.17 13.08 -0.81
C ALA A 74 -9.15 11.57 -0.52
N VAL A 75 -10.30 10.90 -0.61
CA VAL A 75 -10.38 9.43 -0.41
C VAL A 75 -9.57 8.67 -1.45
N LYS A 76 -9.60 9.11 -2.72
CA LYS A 76 -8.78 8.51 -3.79
C LYS A 76 -7.29 8.65 -3.49
N VAL A 77 -6.83 9.86 -3.16
CA VAL A 77 -5.43 10.11 -2.82
C VAL A 77 -4.95 9.20 -1.69
N VAL A 78 -5.75 9.04 -0.63
CA VAL A 78 -5.42 8.13 0.48
C VAL A 78 -5.34 6.67 0.00
N SER A 79 -6.29 6.23 -0.83
CA SER A 79 -6.30 4.87 -1.38
C SER A 79 -5.08 4.59 -2.27
N ASP A 80 -4.70 5.55 -3.10
CA ASP A 80 -3.55 5.42 -4.01
C ASP A 80 -2.25 5.35 -3.21
N GLU A 81 -2.08 6.19 -2.19
CA GLU A 81 -0.90 6.15 -1.31
C GLU A 81 -0.83 4.86 -0.48
N LEU A 82 -1.98 4.32 -0.04
CA LEU A 82 -2.02 3.01 0.64
C LEU A 82 -1.62 1.86 -0.31
N THR A 83 -2.05 1.92 -1.56
CA THR A 83 -1.69 0.92 -2.58
C THR A 83 -0.19 0.97 -2.87
N LYS A 84 0.38 2.17 -3.02
CA LYS A 84 1.84 2.35 -3.18
C LYS A 84 2.63 1.81 -1.99
N LEU A 85 2.12 2.00 -0.77
CA LEU A 85 2.75 1.47 0.45
C LEU A 85 2.75 -0.06 0.51
N LEU A 86 1.65 -0.69 0.11
CA LEU A 86 1.51 -2.15 0.14
C LEU A 86 2.23 -2.82 -1.04
N GLY A 87 2.52 -2.06 -2.09
CA GLY A 87 3.26 -2.50 -3.26
C GLY A 87 2.37 -2.53 -4.50
N GLU A 88 2.96 -2.13 -5.62
CA GLU A 88 2.30 -2.14 -6.92
C GLU A 88 2.50 -3.53 -7.56
N GLY A 89 1.45 -4.36 -7.57
CA GLY A 89 1.41 -5.61 -8.32
C GLY A 89 1.32 -6.90 -7.50
N GLU A 90 1.05 -8.01 -8.20
CA GLU A 90 0.99 -9.34 -7.63
C GLU A 90 2.41 -9.89 -7.47
N ARG A 91 2.79 -10.22 -6.23
CA ARG A 91 4.08 -10.84 -5.96
C ARG A 91 3.88 -12.36 -6.01
N PRO A 92 4.40 -13.09 -7.02
CA PRO A 92 4.27 -14.54 -7.05
C PRO A 92 4.94 -15.12 -5.81
N ILE A 93 4.21 -15.97 -5.11
CA ILE A 93 4.73 -16.69 -3.95
C ILE A 93 5.52 -17.90 -4.48
N ASP A 94 6.85 -17.81 -4.49
CA ASP A 94 7.70 -18.97 -4.79
C ASP A 94 7.70 -19.95 -3.60
N PRO A 95 7.09 -21.14 -3.71
CA PRO A 95 7.01 -22.10 -2.59
C PRO A 95 8.36 -22.75 -2.25
N ALA A 96 9.42 -22.43 -2.99
CA ALA A 96 10.76 -23.01 -2.87
C ALA A 96 11.83 -21.99 -2.45
N ALA A 97 11.49 -20.74 -2.12
CA ALA A 97 12.48 -19.77 -1.70
C ALA A 97 13.06 -20.14 -0.32
N PRO A 98 14.36 -20.54 -0.21
CA PRO A 98 14.97 -20.66 1.09
C PRO A 98 15.04 -19.27 1.73
N CYS A 99 14.75 -19.22 3.03
CA CYS A 99 14.86 -18.01 3.83
C CYS A 99 16.21 -17.31 3.57
N ALA A 100 16.17 -16.06 3.11
CA ALA A 100 17.35 -15.29 2.68
C ALA A 100 18.43 -15.09 3.77
N SER A 101 18.19 -15.54 5.01
CA SER A 101 19.16 -15.53 6.11
C SER A 101 20.12 -16.72 6.14
N CYS A 102 19.91 -17.78 5.34
CA CYS A 102 20.73 -19.00 5.38
C CYS A 102 21.61 -19.15 4.12
N SER A 103 22.50 -18.19 3.87
CA SER A 103 23.43 -18.23 2.72
C SER A 103 24.77 -18.94 3.01
N SER A 104 24.84 -19.84 4.00
CA SER A 104 26.12 -20.51 4.37
C SER A 104 26.12 -22.04 4.28
N ALA A 105 25.07 -22.69 3.79
CA ALA A 105 25.05 -24.15 3.72
C ALA A 105 24.64 -24.71 2.36
N SER A 106 25.62 -25.36 1.74
CA SER A 106 25.46 -26.55 0.90
C SER A 106 25.02 -26.37 -0.55
N ARG A 107 26.01 -26.04 -1.38
CA ARG A 107 26.51 -26.92 -2.46
C ARG A 107 25.44 -27.70 -3.24
N ALA A 108 25.18 -27.23 -4.46
CA ALA A 108 24.50 -27.97 -5.52
C ALA A 108 25.13 -29.34 -5.79
N PRO A 109 24.33 -30.32 -6.24
CA PRO A 109 24.76 -31.20 -7.30
C PRO A 109 23.97 -30.91 -8.59
N ALA A 110 24.72 -30.75 -9.68
CA ALA A 110 24.21 -30.60 -11.03
C ALA A 110 23.19 -31.69 -11.38
N ARG A 111 22.02 -31.29 -11.87
CA ARG A 111 21.06 -32.21 -12.48
C ARG A 111 21.48 -32.42 -13.95
N PRO A 112 21.70 -33.66 -14.41
CA PRO A 112 22.17 -33.93 -15.76
C PRO A 112 21.11 -33.56 -16.82
N PRO A 113 21.54 -33.23 -18.05
CA PRO A 113 20.63 -32.84 -19.13
C PRO A 113 19.76 -34.01 -19.59
N ALA A 114 18.49 -33.72 -19.89
CA ALA A 114 17.50 -34.66 -20.38
C ALA A 114 17.88 -35.23 -21.76
N PRO A 115 17.52 -36.49 -22.08
CA PRO A 115 17.78 -37.08 -23.39
C PRO A 115 16.86 -36.49 -24.48
N PRO A 116 17.33 -36.37 -25.74
CA PRO A 116 16.52 -35.85 -26.83
C PRO A 116 15.45 -36.86 -27.27
N SER A 117 14.23 -36.34 -27.43
CA SER A 117 13.10 -37.00 -28.07
C SER A 117 13.45 -37.40 -29.51
N SER A 118 13.34 -38.69 -29.81
CA SER A 118 13.48 -39.20 -31.18
C SER A 118 12.16 -39.01 -31.96
N PRO A 119 12.19 -38.62 -33.25
CA PRO A 119 11.03 -38.65 -34.13
C PRO A 119 11.07 -39.93 -35.00
N SER A 120 9.98 -40.68 -35.02
CA SER A 120 9.61 -41.65 -36.05
C SER A 120 8.14 -41.37 -36.35
N THR A 121 7.67 -40.94 -37.53
CA THR A 121 7.94 -41.31 -38.92
C THR A 121 8.19 -42.81 -39.10
N SER A 122 7.12 -43.60 -39.05
CA SER A 122 6.55 -44.23 -40.24
C SER A 122 5.21 -44.90 -39.92
#